data_AF-A0A7S2MP62-F1
#
_entry.id   AF-A0A7S2MP62-F1
#
_cell.length_a   1.000
_cell.length_b   1.000
_cell.length_c   1.000
_cell.angle_alpha   90.00
_cell.angle_beta   90.00
_cell.angle_gamma   90.00
#
_symmetry.space_group_name_H-M   'P 1'
#
loop_
_entity.id
_entity.type
_entity.pdbx_description
1 polymer ?
#
loop_
_entity_poly.entity_id
_entity_poly.type
_entity_poly.pdbx_seq_one_letter_code
_entity_poly.pdbx_strand_id
1 'polypeptide(L)'
;PEACDGAAHPVRRTRYVAAVHKGCDSERGHGTFGYPFDDGIGLKQCSPLTRYEWILCPTGAEGGVAWPARAERSKGGTRRFRVTNRCAEPVWVEQAGAPSSHMPYERRTTRIRPDDSYTFLVPDRGLPATRFIPKVGCDDYGSNCKLQSTEPCPEDGCDVPVDSKFEASWGCVVATGDREHDRARCVITGQGKPSTFQDWWDSSAIDGWTLPFTVLVNDSGNGLSRGDLGSPEVCRPVKCARLDAGTLCPRDEFLTPEH
;
A
#
# COMPACT_ATOMS: atom_id res chain seq x y z
N PRO A 1 -27.30 -17.88 18.99
CA PRO A 1 -26.07 -17.40 18.34
C PRO A 1 -25.53 -16.19 19.10
N GLU A 2 -24.33 -16.30 19.66
CA GLU A 2 -23.61 -15.18 20.29
C GLU A 2 -22.54 -14.69 19.31
N ALA A 3 -22.35 -13.36 19.26
CA ALA A 3 -21.26 -12.79 18.50
C ALA A 3 -19.92 -13.09 19.22
N CYS A 4 -18.88 -13.39 18.44
CA CYS A 4 -17.52 -13.63 18.97
C CYS A 4 -16.80 -12.31 19.34
N ASP A 5 -17.56 -11.27 19.71
CA ASP A 5 -17.07 -9.96 20.12
C ASP A 5 -17.02 -9.80 21.65
N GLY A 6 -17.60 -10.75 22.40
CA GLY A 6 -17.57 -10.86 23.85
C GLY A 6 -16.34 -11.56 24.43
N ALA A 7 -15.36 -11.94 23.60
CA ALA A 7 -14.08 -12.49 24.09
C ALA A 7 -13.39 -11.48 25.03
N ALA A 8 -12.76 -11.96 26.11
CA ALA A 8 -12.09 -11.10 27.09
C ALA A 8 -10.98 -10.24 26.47
N HIS A 9 -10.32 -10.76 25.42
CA HIS A 9 -9.19 -10.13 24.74
C HIS A 9 -9.36 -10.21 23.21
N PRO A 10 -10.29 -9.44 22.62
CA PRO A 10 -10.50 -9.44 21.18
C PRO A 10 -9.28 -8.81 20.48
N VAL A 11 -8.98 -9.23 19.24
CA VAL A 11 -7.82 -8.77 18.44
C VAL A 11 -7.70 -7.23 18.43
N ARG A 12 -8.83 -6.53 18.34
CA ARG A 12 -8.91 -5.05 18.35
C ARG A 12 -8.35 -4.36 19.60
N ARG A 13 -8.13 -5.10 20.69
CA ARG A 13 -7.59 -4.60 21.97
C ARG A 13 -6.16 -5.07 22.23
N THR A 14 -5.53 -5.68 21.25
CA THR A 14 -4.17 -6.20 21.39
C THR A 14 -3.14 -5.08 21.42
N ARG A 15 -2.01 -5.32 22.09
CA ARG A 15 -0.85 -4.40 22.07
C ARG A 15 -0.32 -4.14 20.66
N TYR A 16 -0.46 -5.12 19.78
CA TYR A 16 -0.08 -4.99 18.37
C TYR A 16 -0.87 -3.89 17.67
N VAL A 17 -2.21 -3.97 17.72
CA VAL A 17 -3.10 -2.98 17.11
C VAL A 17 -2.87 -1.60 17.74
N ALA A 18 -2.69 -1.56 19.07
CA ALA A 18 -2.36 -0.31 19.76
C ALA A 18 -1.02 0.29 19.28
N ALA A 19 0.00 -0.53 19.03
CA ALA A 19 1.29 -0.10 18.51
C ALA A 19 1.17 0.46 17.08
N VAL A 20 0.44 -0.21 16.19
CA VAL A 20 0.16 0.27 14.83
C VAL A 20 -0.51 1.65 14.88
N HIS A 21 -1.60 1.78 15.64
CA HIS A 21 -2.34 3.05 15.77
C HIS A 21 -1.50 4.16 16.43
N LYS A 22 -0.62 3.81 17.37
CA LYS A 22 0.31 4.76 18.02
C LYS A 22 1.40 5.25 17.06
N GLY A 23 1.84 4.39 16.14
CA GLY A 23 2.86 4.72 15.13
C GLY A 23 2.32 5.55 13.95
N CYS A 24 1.00 5.56 13.76
CA CYS A 24 0.32 6.19 12.62
C CYS A 24 -0.51 7.42 13.02
N ASP A 25 -0.12 8.59 12.52
CA ASP A 25 -0.88 9.82 12.64
C ASP A 25 -2.17 9.73 11.82
N SER A 26 -3.26 9.63 12.54
CA SER A 26 -4.59 9.48 11.99
C SER A 26 -5.61 10.11 12.94
N GLU A 27 -6.63 10.78 12.39
CA GLU A 27 -7.78 11.19 13.21
C GLU A 27 -8.40 9.90 13.81
N ARG A 28 -8.32 9.76 15.14
CA ARG A 28 -8.81 8.61 15.92
C ARG A 28 -8.10 7.26 15.70
N GLY A 29 -6.89 7.23 15.16
CA GLY A 29 -6.14 5.97 14.99
C GLY A 29 -6.41 5.23 13.68
N HIS A 30 -7.05 5.88 12.70
CA HIS A 30 -7.50 5.26 11.45
C HIS A 30 -6.66 5.58 10.19
N GLY A 31 -6.22 4.56 9.45
CA GLY A 31 -5.56 4.74 8.15
C GLY A 31 -4.60 3.63 7.73
N THR A 32 -4.20 2.75 8.66
CA THR A 32 -3.37 1.57 8.42
C THR A 32 -3.95 0.40 9.18
N PHE A 33 -4.11 -0.75 8.52
CA PHE A 33 -4.57 -1.96 9.18
C PHE A 33 -3.52 -2.55 10.11
N GLY A 34 -3.85 -2.72 11.39
CA GLY A 34 -3.21 -3.68 12.29
C GLY A 34 -3.93 -5.05 12.33
N TYR A 35 -5.19 -5.12 11.90
CA TYR A 35 -5.90 -6.36 11.50
C TYR A 35 -7.01 -6.03 10.48
N PRO A 36 -7.59 -7.02 9.77
CA PRO A 36 -8.62 -6.73 8.77
C PRO A 36 -9.82 -5.96 9.35
N PHE A 37 -10.17 -4.84 8.72
CA PHE A 37 -11.34 -3.99 9.05
C PHE A 37 -11.26 -3.26 10.40
N ASP A 38 -10.07 -3.05 10.94
CA ASP A 38 -9.89 -2.56 12.31
C ASP A 38 -10.17 -1.09 12.55
N ASP A 39 -9.93 -0.27 11.56
CA ASP A 39 -10.04 1.17 11.66
C ASP A 39 -11.35 1.73 11.06
N GLY A 40 -12.21 0.88 10.48
CA GLY A 40 -13.44 1.29 9.83
C GLY A 40 -13.27 2.20 8.60
N ILE A 41 -12.02 2.47 8.18
CA ILE A 41 -11.66 3.23 6.97
C ILE A 41 -11.20 2.25 5.89
N GLY A 42 -10.43 1.25 6.30
CA GLY A 42 -10.03 0.04 5.63
C GLY A 42 -9.48 0.18 4.22
N LEU A 43 -10.38 0.39 3.25
CA LEU A 43 -10.03 0.47 1.85
C LEU A 43 -10.27 1.88 1.35
N LYS A 44 -9.18 2.59 1.04
CA LYS A 44 -9.25 3.97 0.61
C LYS A 44 -9.61 4.07 -0.85
N GLN A 45 -10.46 5.04 -1.15
CA GLN A 45 -11.04 5.22 -2.47
C GLN A 45 -10.58 6.54 -3.05
N CYS A 46 -10.01 6.49 -4.25
CA CYS A 46 -9.45 7.65 -4.90
C CYS A 46 -9.78 7.64 -6.40
N SER A 47 -9.74 8.81 -7.03
CA SER A 47 -9.79 8.90 -8.49
C SER A 47 -8.66 8.07 -9.12
N PRO A 48 -8.85 7.41 -10.27
CA PRO A 48 -7.77 6.76 -11.02
C PRO A 48 -6.79 7.77 -11.65
N LEU A 49 -6.98 9.07 -11.43
CA LEU A 49 -6.02 10.13 -11.76
C LEU A 49 -5.15 10.53 -10.56
N THR A 50 -5.39 9.93 -9.39
CA THR A 50 -4.68 10.26 -8.15
C THR A 50 -3.20 9.94 -8.27
N ARG A 51 -2.39 10.84 -7.71
CA ARG A 51 -0.95 10.64 -7.51
C ARG A 51 -0.71 10.14 -6.09
N TYR A 52 0.13 9.12 -5.98
CA TYR A 52 0.49 8.49 -4.72
C TYR A 52 1.99 8.57 -4.52
N GLU A 53 2.44 8.99 -3.35
CA GLU A 53 3.84 8.91 -2.97
C GLU A 53 3.99 8.11 -1.68
N TRP A 54 4.57 6.91 -1.80
CA TRP A 54 4.92 6.06 -0.68
C TRP A 54 6.36 6.33 -0.26
N ILE A 55 6.52 6.92 0.91
CA ILE A 55 7.79 7.37 1.46
C ILE A 55 8.20 6.37 2.54
N LEU A 56 9.33 5.72 2.35
CA LEU A 56 9.91 4.75 3.28
C LEU A 56 10.92 5.44 4.19
N CYS A 57 10.91 5.11 5.49
CA CYS A 57 11.66 5.79 6.55
C CYS A 57 11.40 7.32 6.62
N PRO A 58 10.13 7.78 6.58
CA PRO A 58 9.82 9.20 6.61
C PRO A 58 10.17 9.84 7.96
N THR A 59 10.31 11.15 7.95
CA THR A 59 10.55 12.00 9.13
C THR A 59 9.26 12.41 9.85
N GLY A 60 8.11 12.29 9.19
CA GLY A 60 6.81 12.79 9.65
C GLY A 60 6.50 14.22 9.21
N ALA A 61 7.53 14.96 8.75
CA ALA A 61 7.39 16.33 8.26
C ALA A 61 6.98 16.42 6.78
N GLU A 62 6.71 15.29 6.13
CA GLU A 62 6.38 15.26 4.72
C GLU A 62 5.07 16.01 4.44
N GLY A 63 5.16 16.90 3.44
CA GLY A 63 4.04 17.69 2.93
C GLY A 63 3.14 16.88 1.99
N GLY A 64 2.48 17.55 1.04
CA GLY A 64 1.70 16.88 0.00
C GLY A 64 2.57 16.38 -1.17
N VAL A 65 1.94 15.69 -2.11
CA VAL A 65 2.59 15.23 -3.35
C VAL A 65 3.05 16.42 -4.20
N ALA A 66 4.36 16.57 -4.39
CA ALA A 66 4.98 17.74 -5.05
C ALA A 66 5.50 17.47 -6.49
N TRP A 67 5.19 16.31 -7.08
CA TRP A 67 5.68 15.93 -8.40
C TRP A 67 4.53 15.70 -9.40
N PRO A 68 4.75 15.96 -10.70
CA PRO A 68 3.70 15.81 -11.71
C PRO A 68 3.58 14.37 -12.20
N ALA A 69 2.34 13.91 -12.44
CA ALA A 69 2.11 12.69 -13.18
C ALA A 69 2.60 12.83 -14.63
N ARG A 70 3.07 11.73 -15.24
CA ARG A 70 3.54 11.72 -16.63
C ARG A 70 2.88 10.61 -17.43
N ALA A 71 2.11 10.95 -18.46
CA ALA A 71 1.52 9.98 -19.37
C ALA A 71 2.60 9.34 -20.27
N GLU A 72 2.54 8.03 -20.43
CA GLU A 72 3.42 7.22 -21.30
C GLU A 72 2.53 6.55 -22.36
N ARG A 73 2.05 7.36 -23.31
CA ARG A 73 1.01 6.94 -24.28
C ARG A 73 1.37 5.69 -25.08
N SER A 74 2.65 5.49 -25.40
CA SER A 74 3.13 4.30 -26.12
C SER A 74 2.96 3.00 -25.34
N LYS A 75 2.81 3.07 -24.02
CA LYS A 75 2.58 1.94 -23.11
C LYS A 75 1.17 1.93 -22.50
N GLY A 76 0.32 2.89 -22.87
CA GLY A 76 -1.06 2.97 -22.35
C GLY A 76 -1.14 3.07 -20.83
N GLY A 77 -0.33 3.94 -20.23
CA GLY A 77 -0.31 4.15 -18.79
C GLY A 77 0.17 5.53 -18.39
N THR A 78 0.08 5.81 -17.09
CA THR A 78 0.52 7.06 -16.47
C THR A 78 1.44 6.79 -15.27
N ARG A 79 2.60 7.46 -15.22
CA ARG A 79 3.48 7.46 -14.05
C ARG A 79 2.86 8.28 -12.94
N ARG A 80 2.15 7.61 -12.04
CA ARG A 80 1.36 8.23 -10.95
C ARG A 80 1.48 7.53 -9.58
N PHE A 81 2.35 6.54 -9.46
CA PHE A 81 2.73 5.95 -8.18
C PHE A 81 4.23 6.07 -7.97
N ARG A 82 4.65 6.86 -6.98
CA ARG A 82 6.05 7.07 -6.63
C ARG A 82 6.38 6.37 -5.32
N VAL A 83 7.56 5.77 -5.28
CA VAL A 83 8.19 5.34 -4.03
C VAL A 83 9.45 6.16 -3.80
N THR A 84 9.59 6.72 -2.61
CA THR A 84 10.73 7.57 -2.21
C THR A 84 11.43 6.90 -1.03
N ASN A 85 12.74 6.69 -1.15
CA ASN A 85 13.54 6.09 -0.08
C ASN A 85 14.20 7.18 0.77
N ARG A 86 13.81 7.29 2.04
CA ARG A 86 14.48 8.16 3.04
C ARG A 86 15.29 7.36 4.06
N CYS A 87 15.41 6.05 3.87
CA CYS A 87 16.25 5.21 4.69
C CYS A 87 17.74 5.53 4.40
N ALA A 88 18.61 5.27 5.38
CA ALA A 88 20.05 5.46 5.22
C ALA A 88 20.70 4.48 4.23
N GLU A 89 20.02 3.38 3.91
CA GLU A 89 20.48 2.34 3.00
C GLU A 89 19.56 2.18 1.77
N PRO A 90 20.04 1.55 0.68
CA PRO A 90 19.19 1.23 -0.46
C PRO A 90 18.02 0.31 -0.06
N VAL A 91 16.84 0.62 -0.58
CA VAL A 91 15.64 -0.22 -0.45
C VAL A 91 15.36 -0.87 -1.80
N TRP A 92 15.03 -2.15 -1.78
CA TRP A 92 14.50 -2.87 -2.92
C TRP A 92 12.98 -2.98 -2.80
N VAL A 93 12.24 -2.36 -3.71
CA VAL A 93 10.79 -2.45 -3.76
C VAL A 93 10.39 -3.60 -4.68
N GLU A 94 9.78 -4.63 -4.12
CA GLU A 94 9.30 -5.81 -4.87
C GLU A 94 7.78 -5.75 -5.10
N GLN A 95 7.37 -6.15 -6.29
CA GLN A 95 5.99 -6.44 -6.64
C GLN A 95 5.65 -7.88 -6.23
N ALA A 96 4.90 -8.03 -5.15
CA ALA A 96 4.55 -9.32 -4.57
C ALA A 96 3.31 -9.95 -5.24
N GLY A 97 3.22 -11.28 -5.17
CA GLY A 97 2.14 -12.06 -5.76
C GLY A 97 2.40 -12.53 -7.19
N ALA A 98 1.35 -13.02 -7.84
CA ALA A 98 1.42 -13.62 -9.17
C ALA A 98 1.79 -12.59 -10.26
N PRO A 99 2.40 -13.01 -11.39
CA PRO A 99 2.78 -12.10 -12.48
C PRO A 99 1.64 -11.23 -13.03
N SER A 100 0.40 -11.72 -12.97
CA SER A 100 -0.80 -10.96 -13.38
C SER A 100 -1.13 -9.79 -12.45
N SER A 101 -0.51 -9.73 -11.27
CA SER A 101 -0.63 -8.65 -10.28
C SER A 101 0.56 -7.68 -10.33
N HIS A 102 1.45 -7.81 -11.32
CA HIS A 102 2.58 -6.90 -11.51
C HIS A 102 2.23 -5.82 -12.52
N MET A 103 2.81 -4.64 -12.32
CA MET A 103 2.86 -3.55 -13.30
C MET A 103 3.57 -4.06 -14.57
N PRO A 104 2.86 -4.19 -15.71
CA PRO A 104 3.32 -4.99 -16.85
C PRO A 104 4.56 -4.44 -17.57
N TYR A 105 4.90 -3.17 -17.34
CA TYR A 105 6.03 -2.49 -17.97
C TYR A 105 7.16 -2.14 -17.00
N GLU A 106 7.05 -2.62 -15.76
CA GLU A 106 8.01 -2.31 -14.70
C GLU A 106 8.72 -3.58 -14.22
N ARG A 107 9.88 -3.39 -13.60
CA ARG A 107 10.66 -4.50 -13.05
C ARG A 107 9.93 -5.10 -11.85
N ARG A 108 10.03 -6.42 -11.67
CA ARG A 108 9.50 -7.10 -10.47
C ARG A 108 10.09 -6.49 -9.20
N THR A 109 11.40 -6.23 -9.20
CA THR A 109 12.11 -5.63 -8.06
C THR A 109 12.91 -4.42 -8.54
N THR A 110 12.75 -3.30 -7.83
CA THR A 110 13.39 -2.01 -8.17
C THR A 110 14.21 -1.52 -6.99
N ARG A 111 15.52 -1.37 -7.20
CA ARG A 111 16.43 -0.75 -6.21
C ARG A 111 16.27 0.76 -6.22
N ILE A 112 16.11 1.35 -5.05
CA ILE A 112 16.02 2.80 -4.83
C ILE A 112 17.11 3.19 -3.84
N ARG A 113 18.03 4.06 -4.26
CA ARG A 113 19.11 4.55 -3.40
C ARG A 113 18.57 5.46 -2.29
N PRO A 114 19.32 5.68 -1.20
CA PRO A 114 18.99 6.71 -0.23
C PRO A 114 18.72 8.06 -0.91
N ASP A 115 17.66 8.73 -0.48
CA ASP A 115 17.14 10.01 -0.98
C ASP A 115 16.71 10.04 -2.46
N ASP A 116 16.64 8.88 -3.11
CA ASP A 116 16.15 8.76 -4.48
C ASP A 116 14.67 8.34 -4.51
N SER A 117 14.06 8.41 -5.70
CA SER A 117 12.68 7.99 -5.91
C SER A 117 12.49 7.28 -7.25
N TYR A 118 11.52 6.38 -7.29
CA TYR A 118 11.10 5.70 -8.51
C TYR A 118 9.61 5.88 -8.73
N THR A 119 9.18 6.24 -9.95
CA THR A 119 7.76 6.42 -10.28
C THR A 119 7.30 5.33 -11.24
N PHE A 120 6.52 4.38 -10.72
CA PHE A 120 5.90 3.29 -11.46
C PHE A 120 4.84 3.79 -12.45
N LEU A 121 4.83 3.15 -13.61
CA LEU A 121 3.84 3.31 -14.67
C LEU A 121 2.60 2.47 -14.36
N VAL A 122 1.50 3.16 -14.02
CA VAL A 122 0.20 2.53 -13.76
C VAL A 122 -0.58 2.41 -15.06
N PRO A 123 -1.08 1.22 -15.45
CA PRO A 123 -1.87 1.05 -16.67
C PRO A 123 -3.17 1.86 -16.67
N ASP A 124 -3.45 2.58 -17.75
CA ASP A 124 -4.64 3.43 -17.88
C ASP A 124 -5.93 2.58 -17.96
N ARG A 125 -5.82 1.31 -18.37
CA ARG A 125 -6.94 0.35 -18.41
C ARG A 125 -7.29 -0.24 -17.03
N GLY A 126 -6.55 0.13 -16.00
CA GLY A 126 -6.64 -0.42 -14.65
C GLY A 126 -5.82 -1.69 -14.45
N LEU A 127 -5.66 -2.09 -13.19
CA LEU A 127 -4.93 -3.30 -12.77
C LEU A 127 -5.52 -3.79 -11.43
N PRO A 128 -6.19 -4.97 -11.39
CA PRO A 128 -7.09 -5.32 -10.28
C PRO A 128 -6.44 -5.51 -8.91
N ALA A 129 -5.16 -5.90 -8.84
CA ALA A 129 -4.48 -6.08 -7.56
C ALA A 129 -2.98 -5.93 -7.78
N THR A 130 -2.34 -5.13 -6.93
CA THR A 130 -0.90 -4.98 -6.84
C THR A 130 -0.51 -4.92 -5.37
N ARG A 131 0.69 -5.42 -5.07
CA ARG A 131 1.28 -5.37 -3.73
C ARG A 131 2.72 -4.97 -3.87
N PHE A 132 3.14 -3.98 -3.10
CA PHE A 132 4.53 -3.55 -3.06
C PHE A 132 5.06 -3.74 -1.64
N ILE A 133 6.24 -4.38 -1.55
CA ILE A 133 6.93 -4.64 -0.29
C ILE A 133 8.35 -4.08 -0.34
N PRO A 134 8.83 -3.40 0.72
CA PRO A 134 10.20 -2.93 0.80
C PRO A 134 11.10 -3.99 1.44
N LYS A 135 12.25 -4.21 0.83
CA LYS A 135 13.29 -5.14 1.27
C LYS A 135 14.60 -4.36 1.50
N VAL A 136 15.37 -4.73 2.52
CA VAL A 136 16.64 -4.07 2.87
C VAL A 136 17.74 -5.09 3.19
N GLY A 137 19.00 -4.65 3.10
CA GLY A 137 20.15 -5.53 3.27
C GLY A 137 20.20 -6.67 2.25
N CYS A 138 19.76 -6.42 1.02
CA CYS A 138 19.77 -7.40 -0.07
C CYS A 138 21.10 -7.38 -0.85
N ASP A 139 21.34 -8.44 -1.61
CA ASP A 139 22.38 -8.48 -2.63
C ASP A 139 22.07 -7.53 -3.81
N ASP A 140 22.97 -7.52 -4.81
CA ASP A 140 22.85 -6.65 -5.99
C ASP A 140 21.70 -7.01 -6.94
N TYR A 141 20.96 -8.10 -6.67
CA TYR A 141 19.79 -8.52 -7.41
C TYR A 141 18.48 -8.30 -6.64
N GLY A 142 18.56 -7.83 -5.40
CA GLY A 142 17.39 -7.67 -4.53
C GLY A 142 16.93 -8.99 -3.91
N SER A 143 17.82 -9.97 -3.83
CA SER A 143 17.63 -11.27 -3.21
C SER A 143 18.44 -11.35 -1.91
N ASN A 144 18.30 -12.46 -1.17
CA ASN A 144 19.09 -12.72 0.04
C ASN A 144 19.07 -11.54 1.03
N CYS A 145 17.88 -10.99 1.26
CA CYS A 145 17.72 -9.78 2.05
C CYS A 145 17.78 -10.07 3.56
N LYS A 146 18.22 -9.07 4.34
CA LYS A 146 18.16 -9.11 5.80
C LYS A 146 16.73 -8.97 6.32
N LEU A 147 15.92 -8.16 5.63
CA LEU A 147 14.49 -8.01 5.92
C LEU A 147 13.70 -8.20 4.63
N GLN A 148 12.59 -8.92 4.76
CA GLN A 148 11.65 -9.24 3.70
C GLN A 148 12.26 -10.05 2.56
N SER A 149 13.09 -11.03 2.90
CA SER A 149 13.67 -11.94 1.92
C SER A 149 12.63 -12.88 1.33
N THR A 150 12.45 -12.79 0.02
CA THR A 150 11.62 -13.69 -0.80
C THR A 150 12.52 -14.48 -1.75
N GLU A 151 12.08 -15.64 -2.22
CA GLU A 151 12.91 -16.52 -3.04
C GLU A 151 13.58 -15.79 -4.22
N PRO A 152 14.91 -15.96 -4.42
CA PRO A 152 15.83 -16.83 -3.67
C PRO A 152 16.26 -16.25 -2.31
N CYS A 153 16.27 -17.12 -1.29
CA CYS A 153 16.47 -16.77 0.11
C CYS A 153 17.85 -17.19 0.65
N PRO A 154 18.31 -16.58 1.76
CA PRO A 154 19.52 -16.99 2.47
C PRO A 154 19.46 -18.44 2.96
N GLU A 155 20.60 -18.98 3.40
CA GLU A 155 20.69 -20.36 3.91
C GLU A 155 19.74 -20.64 5.10
N ASP A 156 19.49 -19.64 5.95
CA ASP A 156 18.59 -19.73 7.10
C ASP A 156 17.09 -19.66 6.74
N GLY A 157 16.75 -19.51 5.45
CA GLY A 157 15.38 -19.49 4.94
C GLY A 157 14.85 -18.09 4.58
N CYS A 158 13.62 -18.06 4.07
CA CYS A 158 12.91 -16.82 3.76
C CYS A 158 12.24 -16.25 5.02
N ASP A 159 12.00 -14.94 5.03
CA ASP A 159 11.18 -14.35 6.07
C ASP A 159 9.73 -14.86 5.94
N VAL A 160 9.06 -15.04 7.08
CA VAL A 160 7.60 -15.00 7.10
C VAL A 160 7.18 -13.59 6.64
N PRO A 161 6.16 -13.43 5.79
CA PRO A 161 5.79 -12.11 5.30
C PRO A 161 5.38 -11.25 6.50
N VAL A 162 6.23 -10.31 6.90
CA VAL A 162 6.02 -9.36 8.00
C VAL A 162 6.35 -8.01 7.40
N ASP A 163 5.34 -7.29 6.93
CA ASP A 163 5.64 -6.27 5.93
C ASP A 163 4.78 -5.03 5.97
N SER A 164 5.49 -3.90 5.99
CA SER A 164 4.91 -2.62 5.62
C SER A 164 4.55 -2.68 4.15
N LYS A 165 3.25 -2.79 3.85
CA LYS A 165 2.75 -3.04 2.50
C LYS A 165 2.04 -1.83 1.94
N PHE A 166 2.18 -1.62 0.63
CA PHE A 166 1.25 -0.81 -0.15
C PHE A 166 0.47 -1.72 -1.10
N GLU A 167 -0.84 -1.80 -0.92
CA GLU A 167 -1.73 -2.57 -1.78
C GLU A 167 -2.63 -1.62 -2.57
N ALA A 168 -2.83 -1.93 -3.85
CA ALA A 168 -3.72 -1.13 -4.68
C ALA A 168 -4.38 -1.93 -5.80
N SER A 169 -5.66 -1.66 -6.02
CA SER A 169 -6.38 -1.89 -7.26
C SER A 169 -6.45 -0.59 -8.04
N TRP A 170 -5.91 -0.58 -9.24
CA TRP A 170 -5.86 0.61 -10.08
C TRP A 170 -7.09 0.67 -10.98
N GLY A 171 -7.80 1.80 -10.92
CA GLY A 171 -8.98 2.06 -11.73
C GLY A 171 -8.65 2.32 -13.19
N CYS A 172 -9.65 2.12 -14.04
CA CYS A 172 -9.58 2.42 -15.45
C CYS A 172 -9.88 3.90 -15.69
N VAL A 173 -8.91 4.66 -16.23
CA VAL A 173 -9.03 6.12 -16.43
C VAL A 173 -10.01 6.50 -17.55
N VAL A 174 -10.47 5.52 -18.32
CA VAL A 174 -11.45 5.70 -19.40
C VAL A 174 -12.81 5.05 -19.07
N ALA A 175 -12.97 4.50 -17.86
CA ALA A 175 -14.24 3.96 -17.44
C ALA A 175 -15.30 5.06 -17.36
N THR A 176 -16.52 4.69 -17.74
CA THR A 176 -17.67 5.62 -17.84
C THR A 176 -18.82 5.21 -16.92
N GLY A 177 -18.78 3.98 -16.39
CA GLY A 177 -19.90 3.36 -15.68
C GLY A 177 -20.85 2.59 -16.62
N ASP A 178 -20.71 2.73 -17.93
CA ASP A 178 -21.41 1.89 -18.91
C ASP A 178 -20.71 0.52 -19.01
N ARG A 179 -21.42 -0.54 -18.63
CA ARG A 179 -20.86 -1.88 -18.54
C ARG A 179 -20.38 -2.43 -19.88
N GLU A 180 -21.05 -2.12 -20.99
CA GLU A 180 -20.67 -2.64 -22.30
C GLU A 180 -19.44 -1.91 -22.83
N HIS A 181 -19.43 -0.58 -22.70
CA HIS A 181 -18.30 0.27 -23.02
C HIS A 181 -17.05 -0.12 -22.21
N ASP A 182 -17.19 -0.21 -20.89
CA ASP A 182 -16.09 -0.46 -19.98
C ASP A 182 -15.53 -1.88 -20.17
N ARG A 183 -16.38 -2.86 -20.52
CA ARG A 183 -15.93 -4.23 -20.84
C ARG A 183 -15.00 -4.29 -22.05
N ALA A 184 -15.18 -3.40 -23.03
CA ALA A 184 -14.32 -3.35 -24.20
C ALA A 184 -12.97 -2.66 -23.92
N ARG A 185 -12.90 -1.79 -22.90
CA ARG A 185 -11.76 -0.86 -22.70
C ARG A 185 -10.99 -1.04 -21.41
N CYS A 186 -11.60 -1.57 -20.37
CA CYS A 186 -10.98 -1.73 -19.06
C CYS A 186 -10.57 -3.18 -18.80
N VAL A 187 -9.65 -3.40 -17.86
CA VAL A 187 -9.28 -4.75 -17.41
C VAL A 187 -10.46 -5.40 -16.70
N ILE A 188 -10.68 -6.70 -16.93
CA ILE A 188 -11.67 -7.49 -16.20
C ILE A 188 -11.06 -7.94 -14.87
N THR A 189 -11.76 -7.60 -13.78
CA THR A 189 -11.40 -7.97 -12.42
C THR A 189 -11.66 -9.45 -12.14
N GLY A 190 -11.15 -9.97 -11.01
CA GLY A 190 -11.41 -11.34 -10.57
C GLY A 190 -12.90 -11.65 -10.37
N GLN A 191 -13.73 -10.63 -10.17
CA GLN A 191 -15.19 -10.75 -10.09
C GLN A 191 -15.88 -10.83 -11.47
N GLY A 192 -15.14 -10.88 -12.57
CA GLY A 192 -15.70 -10.92 -13.93
C GLY A 192 -16.33 -9.60 -14.39
N LYS A 193 -16.05 -8.49 -13.70
CA LYS A 193 -16.55 -7.14 -14.02
C LYS A 193 -15.42 -6.24 -14.53
N PRO A 194 -15.70 -5.28 -15.43
CA PRO A 194 -14.70 -4.28 -15.81
C PRO A 194 -14.23 -3.47 -14.60
N SER A 195 -12.95 -3.07 -14.60
CA SER A 195 -12.43 -2.10 -13.64
C SER A 195 -13.14 -0.76 -13.79
N THR A 196 -13.45 -0.12 -12.67
CA THR A 196 -14.22 1.14 -12.60
C THR A 196 -13.31 2.36 -12.64
N PHE A 197 -13.89 3.56 -12.66
CA PHE A 197 -13.14 4.83 -12.54
C PHE A 197 -12.76 5.08 -11.07
N GLN A 198 -12.09 4.12 -10.44
CA GLN A 198 -11.78 4.17 -9.02
C GLN A 198 -10.54 3.36 -8.70
N ASP A 199 -9.57 4.02 -8.08
CA ASP A 199 -8.51 3.32 -7.36
C ASP A 199 -9.00 2.93 -5.97
N TRP A 200 -8.58 1.75 -5.56
CA TRP A 200 -8.71 1.26 -4.19
C TRP A 200 -7.32 1.01 -3.66
N TRP A 201 -7.00 1.49 -2.46
CA TRP A 201 -5.68 1.26 -1.89
C TRP A 201 -5.74 1.18 -0.37
N ASP A 202 -4.73 0.54 0.20
CA ASP A 202 -4.47 0.55 1.62
C ASP A 202 -2.97 0.46 1.88
N SER A 203 -2.58 0.94 3.06
CA SER A 203 -1.31 0.57 3.65
C SER A 203 -1.61 -0.40 4.78
N SER A 204 -0.98 -1.57 4.72
CA SER A 204 -1.27 -2.67 5.63
C SER A 204 -0.06 -2.97 6.50
N ALA A 205 -0.34 -3.19 7.78
CA ALA A 205 0.51 -3.86 8.73
C ALA A 205 -0.22 -5.09 9.32
N ILE A 206 -1.12 -5.74 8.57
CA ILE A 206 -1.83 -6.94 9.06
C ILE A 206 -0.85 -8.08 9.31
N ASP A 207 0.14 -8.22 8.43
CA ASP A 207 1.12 -9.29 8.47
C ASP A 207 2.30 -8.97 9.38
N GLY A 208 2.41 -7.73 9.87
CA GLY A 208 3.66 -7.20 10.42
C GLY A 208 3.99 -5.81 9.91
N TRP A 209 5.05 -5.20 10.44
CA TRP A 209 5.68 -4.06 9.80
C TRP A 209 7.20 -4.16 9.90
N THR A 210 7.90 -3.61 8.91
CA THR A 210 9.38 -3.59 8.86
C THR A 210 9.91 -2.18 8.91
N LEU A 211 9.53 -1.35 7.93
CA LEU A 211 9.95 0.04 7.84
C LEU A 211 8.78 0.98 8.16
N PRO A 212 9.01 2.08 8.90
CA PRO A 212 8.01 3.14 9.00
C PRO A 212 7.77 3.74 7.60
N PHE A 213 6.55 4.22 7.37
CA PHE A 213 6.16 4.73 6.05
C PHE A 213 5.16 5.86 6.13
N THR A 214 5.07 6.64 5.06
CA THR A 214 4.03 7.64 4.84
C THR A 214 3.51 7.47 3.41
N VAL A 215 2.20 7.40 3.22
CA VAL A 215 1.57 7.48 1.90
C VAL A 215 0.91 8.83 1.76
N LEU A 216 1.43 9.65 0.84
CA LEU A 216 0.81 10.91 0.43
C LEU A 216 -0.09 10.66 -0.76
N VAL A 217 -1.22 11.35 -0.79
CA VAL A 217 -2.17 11.31 -1.92
C VAL A 217 -2.46 12.72 -2.41
N ASN A 218 -2.64 12.85 -3.72
CA ASN A 218 -3.13 14.07 -4.35
C ASN A 218 -4.02 13.70 -5.54
N ASP A 219 -5.32 13.80 -5.32
CA ASP A 219 -6.37 13.57 -6.32
C ASP A 219 -6.65 14.81 -7.17
N SER A 220 -6.02 15.95 -6.86
CA SER A 220 -6.25 17.25 -7.50
C SER A 220 -7.72 17.71 -7.48
N GLY A 221 -8.50 17.24 -6.49
CA GLY A 221 -9.93 17.52 -6.37
C GLY A 221 -10.81 16.81 -7.40
N ASN A 222 -10.28 15.79 -8.11
CA ASN A 222 -11.06 15.05 -9.10
C ASN A 222 -12.20 14.25 -8.47
N GLY A 223 -12.08 13.84 -7.20
CA GLY A 223 -13.09 13.02 -6.52
C GLY A 223 -13.36 11.68 -7.21
N LEU A 224 -14.48 11.05 -6.84
CA LEU A 224 -14.97 9.82 -7.47
C LEU A 224 -16.01 10.17 -8.55
N SER A 225 -16.29 9.25 -9.48
CA SER A 225 -17.36 9.46 -10.46
C SER A 225 -18.73 9.46 -9.78
N ARG A 226 -19.70 10.12 -10.42
CA ARG A 226 -21.09 10.15 -9.95
C ARG A 226 -21.67 8.72 -9.94
N GLY A 227 -22.05 8.25 -8.75
CA GLY A 227 -22.62 6.90 -8.57
C GLY A 227 -21.62 5.84 -8.15
N ASP A 228 -20.32 6.17 -8.05
CA ASP A 228 -19.33 5.29 -7.45
C ASP A 228 -19.64 5.04 -5.96
N LEU A 229 -19.36 3.82 -5.51
CA LEU A 229 -19.61 3.40 -4.13
C LEU A 229 -18.52 3.93 -3.21
N GLY A 230 -18.85 4.92 -2.39
CA GLY A 230 -18.11 5.35 -1.20
C GLY A 230 -17.93 6.86 -1.13
N SER A 231 -17.00 7.33 -0.31
CA SER A 231 -16.83 8.77 -0.02
C SER A 231 -15.44 9.25 -0.45
N PRO A 232 -15.31 10.32 -1.25
CA PRO A 232 -14.02 10.92 -1.58
C PRO A 232 -13.29 11.48 -0.35
N GLU A 233 -13.99 11.67 0.78
CA GLU A 233 -13.35 12.00 2.07
C GLU A 233 -12.38 10.92 2.55
N VAL A 234 -12.42 9.73 1.95
CA VAL A 234 -11.55 8.59 2.26
C VAL A 234 -10.19 8.69 1.54
N CYS A 235 -10.07 9.46 0.45
CA CYS A 235 -8.81 9.66 -0.27
C CYS A 235 -7.87 10.59 0.52
N ARG A 236 -7.31 10.11 1.62
CA ARG A 236 -6.46 10.88 2.53
C ARG A 236 -5.10 10.24 2.73
N PRO A 237 -4.06 11.06 3.02
CA PRO A 237 -2.75 10.55 3.37
C PRO A 237 -2.79 9.61 4.58
N VAL A 238 -1.78 8.75 4.68
CA VAL A 238 -1.49 7.92 5.85
C VAL A 238 -0.08 8.22 6.29
N LYS A 239 0.11 8.57 7.56
CA LYS A 239 1.40 9.01 8.09
C LYS A 239 1.85 8.09 9.23
N CYS A 240 2.59 7.04 8.91
CA CYS A 240 3.12 6.06 9.87
C CYS A 240 4.62 6.26 10.14
N ALA A 241 5.05 7.52 10.22
CA ALA A 241 6.46 7.85 10.42
C ALA A 241 7.02 7.40 11.77
N ARG A 242 6.16 7.19 12.76
CA ARG A 242 6.55 6.72 14.08
C ARG A 242 6.40 5.20 14.25
N LEU A 243 6.01 4.47 13.19
CA LEU A 243 5.85 3.01 13.20
C LEU A 243 7.21 2.30 13.13
N ASP A 244 8.04 2.53 14.15
CA ASP A 244 9.37 1.97 14.29
C ASP A 244 9.30 0.61 15.01
N ALA A 245 9.71 -0.45 14.32
CA ALA A 245 9.73 -1.80 14.88
C ALA A 245 10.65 -1.95 16.09
N GLY A 246 11.75 -1.19 16.16
CA GLY A 246 12.69 -1.27 17.28
C GLY A 246 12.13 -0.77 18.60
N THR A 247 11.14 0.14 18.54
CA THR A 247 10.58 0.81 19.71
C THR A 247 9.12 0.45 19.99
N LEU A 248 8.30 0.19 18.95
CA LEU A 248 6.87 -0.07 19.11
C LEU A 248 6.49 -1.54 18.99
N CYS A 249 7.34 -2.42 18.44
CA CYS A 249 6.97 -3.82 18.24
C CYS A 249 6.83 -4.54 19.59
N PRO A 250 5.63 -5.07 19.93
CA PRO A 250 5.45 -5.86 21.14
C PRO A 250 6.33 -7.12 21.10
N ARG A 251 6.93 -7.48 22.24
CA ARG A 251 7.87 -8.62 22.34
C ARG A 251 7.25 -9.88 22.96
N ASP A 252 6.04 -9.77 23.53
CA ASP A 252 5.36 -10.87 24.22
C ASP A 252 4.34 -11.55 23.30
N GLU A 253 4.33 -12.88 23.29
CA GLU A 253 3.46 -13.73 22.44
C GLU A 253 1.96 -13.53 22.71
N PHE A 254 1.60 -13.17 23.95
CA PHE A 254 0.24 -12.82 24.33
C PHE A 254 0.11 -11.30 24.26
N LEU A 255 -0.46 -10.82 23.15
CA LEU A 255 -0.83 -9.43 22.94
C LEU A 255 -2.01 -9.00 23.85
N THR A 256 -1.95 -9.32 25.14
CA THR A 256 -2.96 -8.97 26.14
C THR A 256 -3.06 -7.44 26.29
N PRO A 257 -4.27 -6.89 26.47
CA PRO A 257 -4.45 -5.45 26.68
C PRO A 257 -3.59 -4.95 27.87
N GLU A 258 -3.11 -3.71 27.81
CA GLU A 258 -2.51 -3.06 28.99
C GLU A 258 -3.56 -2.98 30.13
N HIS A 259 -3.16 -3.36 31.34
CA HIS A 259 -3.99 -3.33 32.55
C HIS A 259 -4.23 -1.91 33.05
#